data_AF-A0A2B4SFR4-F1
#
_entry.id   AF-A0A2B4SFR4-F1
#
_cell.length_a   1.000
_cell.length_b   1.000
_cell.length_c   1.000
_cell.angle_alpha   90.00
_cell.angle_beta   90.00
_cell.angle_gamma   90.00
#
_symmetry.space_group_name_H-M   'P 1'
#
loop_
_entity.id
_entity.type
_entity.pdbx_description
1 polymer ?
#
loop_
_entity_poly.entity_id
_entity_poly.type
_entity_poly.pdbx_seq_one_letter_code
_entity_poly.pdbx_strand_id
1 'polypeptide(L)'
;MCTKEDKVKLLSKDQIEAPFPDVDVEDESNGEDSGHICSFVCYALAYMVILGVFLSAVTFHNPSTDEQSFSRDTGYKARVRQIRPGERFDDKILHNFRMREEHRHAKMFPVFKPRPLSESLYDPPPRSEKAKTARYIVHNTDWGSISTISVSMVGVPFGMAVSFSDGTVSNSTGVPYFYVAKYDPVEKNIEANKLSSLALSEAQSDYCNAHDWDPESPLCSRVTLIGKLVHVGPEEEKFAQDALFSRHPVMKTWPKGHGWQTLKLVITDVWLVDIFGGATMVPVEDYFKAEL
;
A
#
# COMPACT_ATOMS: atom_id res chain seq x y z
N MET A 1 -7.04 -54.97 7.27
CA MET A 1 -8.37 -54.41 6.98
C MET A 1 -8.33 -52.93 7.29
N CYS A 2 -8.52 -52.13 6.22
CA CYS A 2 -8.73 -50.68 6.08
C CYS A 2 -8.25 -49.66 7.13
N THR A 3 -7.40 -48.77 6.62
CA THR A 3 -7.17 -47.36 6.96
C THR A 3 -8.44 -46.50 6.80
N LYS A 4 -8.50 -45.35 7.47
CA LYS A 4 -9.23 -44.17 6.99
C LYS A 4 -8.44 -42.90 7.29
N GLU A 5 -8.04 -42.25 6.20
CA GLU A 5 -7.50 -40.90 6.12
C GLU A 5 -8.68 -39.91 6.15
N ASP A 6 -8.57 -38.88 6.98
CA ASP A 6 -9.52 -37.76 6.98
C ASP A 6 -9.20 -36.81 5.82
N LYS A 7 -10.09 -36.80 4.82
CA LYS A 7 -10.02 -35.89 3.68
C LYS A 7 -10.67 -34.55 4.04
N VAL A 8 -9.88 -33.49 3.97
CA VAL A 8 -10.37 -32.10 3.91
C VAL A 8 -11.27 -31.96 2.67
N LYS A 9 -12.51 -31.56 2.89
CA LYS A 9 -13.50 -31.37 1.83
C LYS A 9 -13.26 -30.00 1.18
N LEU A 10 -12.51 -29.99 0.08
CA LEU A 10 -12.44 -28.82 -0.81
C LEU A 10 -13.82 -28.61 -1.44
N LEU A 11 -14.31 -27.37 -1.38
CA LEU A 11 -15.55 -26.96 -2.02
C LEU A 11 -15.42 -27.16 -3.54
N SER A 12 -16.43 -27.80 -4.13
CA SER A 12 -16.52 -27.99 -5.58
C SER A 12 -16.74 -26.66 -6.29
N LYS A 13 -16.23 -26.57 -7.51
CA LYS A 13 -16.24 -25.38 -8.38
C LYS A 13 -17.64 -24.83 -8.70
N ASP A 14 -18.68 -25.62 -8.41
CA ASP A 14 -20.08 -25.34 -8.74
C ASP A 14 -20.88 -24.68 -7.60
N GLN A 15 -20.20 -24.12 -6.58
CA GLN A 15 -20.82 -23.36 -5.49
C GLN A 15 -20.50 -21.86 -5.55
N ILE A 16 -19.87 -21.39 -6.62
CA ILE A 16 -19.57 -19.97 -6.88
C ILE A 16 -20.30 -19.56 -8.14
N GLU A 17 -21.62 -19.37 -8.07
CA GLU A 17 -22.35 -18.63 -9.09
C GLU A 17 -23.66 -18.14 -8.48
N ALA A 18 -23.72 -16.84 -8.17
CA ALA A 18 -24.99 -16.15 -7.96
C ALA A 18 -25.50 -15.68 -9.34
N PRO A 19 -26.81 -15.76 -9.62
CA PRO A 19 -27.34 -15.51 -10.95
C PRO A 19 -27.34 -14.00 -11.25
N PHE A 20 -26.67 -13.60 -12.32
CA PHE A 20 -26.92 -12.33 -12.98
C PHE A 20 -28.15 -12.48 -13.90
N PRO A 21 -29.03 -11.47 -13.99
CA PRO A 21 -30.15 -11.51 -14.93
C PRO A 21 -29.62 -11.42 -16.37
N ASP A 22 -30.09 -12.33 -17.22
CA ASP A 22 -29.78 -12.37 -18.65
C ASP A 22 -30.20 -11.06 -19.33
N VAL A 23 -29.27 -10.47 -20.09
CA VAL A 23 -29.56 -9.37 -21.02
C VAL A 23 -29.76 -10.01 -22.38
N ASP A 24 -31.02 -10.09 -22.82
CA ASP A 24 -31.37 -10.46 -24.18
C ASP A 24 -30.86 -9.37 -25.14
N VAL A 25 -29.94 -9.76 -26.03
CA VAL A 25 -29.52 -8.95 -27.18
C VAL A 25 -30.32 -9.46 -28.37
N GLU A 26 -31.26 -8.64 -28.87
CA GLU A 26 -31.96 -8.92 -30.12
C GLU A 26 -31.00 -8.68 -31.31
N ASP A 27 -30.67 -9.74 -32.03
CA ASP A 27 -29.99 -9.68 -33.33
C ASP A 27 -31.02 -9.33 -34.43
N GLU A 28 -31.01 -8.08 -34.89
CA GLU A 28 -31.61 -7.72 -36.17
C GLU A 28 -30.59 -7.96 -37.29
N SER A 29 -30.80 -9.03 -38.08
CA SER A 29 -30.32 -9.06 -39.45
C SER A 29 -31.35 -9.71 -40.37
N ASN A 30 -31.86 -8.93 -41.33
CA ASN A 30 -31.92 -9.30 -42.75
C ASN A 30 -32.62 -8.21 -43.58
N GLY A 31 -31.95 -7.75 -44.64
CA GLY A 31 -32.59 -6.92 -45.66
C GLY A 31 -31.65 -6.19 -46.60
N GLU A 32 -30.99 -6.95 -47.47
CA GLU A 32 -30.57 -6.58 -48.85
C GLU A 32 -29.54 -5.45 -49.12
N ASP A 33 -28.62 -5.79 -50.04
CA ASP A 33 -27.71 -4.93 -50.82
C ASP A 33 -26.35 -4.52 -50.21
N SER A 34 -25.44 -5.48 -50.01
CA SER A 34 -24.08 -5.21 -49.49
C SER A 34 -22.92 -5.87 -50.25
N GLY A 35 -23.14 -6.34 -51.48
CA GLY A 35 -22.09 -6.96 -52.31
C GLY A 35 -21.01 -5.97 -52.79
N HIS A 36 -21.38 -4.71 -53.06
CA HIS A 36 -20.43 -3.71 -53.54
C HIS A 36 -19.73 -2.93 -52.41
N ILE A 37 -20.42 -2.73 -51.28
CA ILE A 37 -19.89 -1.97 -50.14
C ILE A 37 -18.81 -2.78 -49.40
N CYS A 38 -19.00 -4.09 -49.26
CA CYS A 38 -18.04 -4.95 -48.56
C CYS A 38 -16.68 -5.03 -49.28
N SER A 39 -16.69 -5.04 -50.61
CA SER A 39 -15.47 -5.03 -51.43
C SER A 39 -14.69 -3.72 -51.27
N PHE A 40 -15.36 -2.56 -51.29
CA PHE A 40 -14.71 -1.26 -51.10
C PHE A 40 -14.12 -1.10 -49.69
N VAL A 41 -14.80 -1.59 -48.65
CA VAL A 41 -14.30 -1.53 -47.28
C VAL A 41 -13.08 -2.44 -47.10
N CYS A 42 -13.06 -3.64 -47.70
CA CYS A 42 -11.90 -4.53 -47.68
C CYS A 42 -10.68 -3.93 -48.40
N TYR A 43 -10.86 -3.28 -49.55
CA TYR A 43 -9.78 -2.60 -50.26
C TYR A 43 -9.25 -1.37 -49.49
N ALA A 44 -10.14 -0.60 -48.86
CA ALA A 44 -9.74 0.54 -48.04
C ALA A 44 -8.94 0.10 -46.80
N LEU A 45 -9.35 -0.97 -46.12
CA LEU A 45 -8.62 -1.52 -44.98
C LEU A 45 -7.27 -2.11 -45.39
N ALA A 46 -7.20 -2.84 -46.51
CA ALA A 46 -5.93 -3.34 -47.04
C ALA A 46 -4.97 -2.19 -47.42
N TYR A 47 -5.48 -1.12 -48.03
CA TYR A 47 -4.69 0.07 -48.38
C TYR A 47 -4.17 0.80 -47.13
N MET A 48 -4.99 0.92 -46.07
CA MET A 48 -4.57 1.52 -44.80
C MET A 48 -3.51 0.70 -44.07
N VAL A 49 -3.58 -0.64 -44.13
CA VAL A 49 -2.52 -1.51 -43.58
C VAL A 49 -1.22 -1.35 -44.38
N ILE A 50 -1.29 -1.30 -45.72
CA ILE A 50 -0.11 -1.10 -46.56
C ILE A 50 0.52 0.29 -46.32
N LEU A 51 -0.29 1.36 -46.21
CA LEU A 51 0.20 2.70 -45.88
C LEU A 51 0.78 2.79 -44.45
N GLY A 52 0.19 2.10 -43.47
CA GLY A 52 0.70 2.05 -42.10
C GLY A 52 2.05 1.33 -42.00
N VAL A 53 2.24 0.26 -42.79
CA VAL A 53 3.52 -0.47 -42.89
C VAL A 53 4.57 0.39 -43.64
N PHE A 54 4.18 1.16 -44.65
CA PHE A 54 5.08 2.08 -45.33
C PHE A 54 5.47 3.30 -44.46
N LEU A 55 4.54 3.89 -43.69
CA LEU A 55 4.88 4.99 -42.78
C LEU A 55 5.79 4.53 -41.63
N SER A 56 5.60 3.32 -41.11
CA SER A 56 6.51 2.74 -40.12
C SER A 56 7.88 2.40 -40.73
N ALA A 57 7.95 1.97 -41.99
CA ALA A 57 9.25 1.78 -42.65
C ALA A 57 10.02 3.11 -42.90
N VAL A 58 9.32 4.22 -43.11
CA VAL A 58 9.95 5.55 -43.30
C VAL A 58 10.44 6.16 -41.97
N THR A 59 9.81 5.85 -40.83
CA THR A 59 10.28 6.30 -39.51
C THR A 59 11.47 5.51 -38.97
N PHE A 60 11.79 4.34 -39.52
CA PHE A 60 12.94 3.50 -39.13
C PHE A 60 14.23 3.78 -39.92
N HIS A 61 14.26 4.78 -40.82
CA HIS A 61 15.46 5.16 -41.58
C HIS A 61 15.91 6.61 -41.33
N ASN A 62 16.03 6.99 -40.04
CA ASN A 62 16.81 8.17 -39.69
C ASN A 62 17.39 8.07 -38.26
N PRO A 63 18.61 7.52 -38.08
CA PRO A 63 19.30 7.62 -36.81
C PRO A 63 20.14 8.90 -36.81
N SER A 64 19.52 10.05 -36.52
CA SER A 64 20.28 11.20 -36.02
C SER A 64 20.24 11.16 -34.49
N THR A 65 21.34 10.67 -33.93
CA THR A 65 21.66 10.67 -32.51
C THR A 65 21.74 12.09 -31.97
N ASP A 66 20.77 12.49 -31.13
CA ASP A 66 20.93 13.60 -30.19
C ASP A 66 20.66 13.06 -28.78
N GLU A 67 21.69 12.41 -28.24
CA GLU A 67 21.79 12.13 -26.82
C GLU A 67 22.23 13.45 -26.15
N GLN A 68 21.26 14.19 -25.61
CA GLN A 68 21.54 15.40 -24.84
C GLN A 68 22.40 15.05 -23.63
N SER A 69 23.62 15.56 -23.67
CA SER A 69 24.64 15.53 -22.64
C SER A 69 24.10 16.05 -21.30
N PHE A 70 23.90 15.16 -20.33
CA PHE A 70 23.88 15.57 -18.93
C PHE A 70 25.32 15.65 -18.43
N SER A 71 25.77 16.88 -18.19
CA SER A 71 27.10 17.22 -17.69
C SER A 71 27.46 16.39 -16.46
N ARG A 72 28.42 15.47 -16.62
CA ARG A 72 29.14 14.82 -15.53
C ARG A 72 30.42 15.62 -15.30
N ASP A 73 30.39 16.49 -14.30
CA ASP A 73 31.62 16.97 -13.67
C ASP A 73 31.53 16.73 -12.17
N THR A 74 31.98 15.55 -11.75
CA THR A 74 32.65 15.30 -10.47
C THR A 74 33.39 13.97 -10.60
N GLY A 75 34.72 14.03 -10.55
CA GLY A 75 35.62 12.94 -10.86
C GLY A 75 35.55 11.75 -9.89
N TYR A 76 34.74 10.75 -10.22
CA TYR A 76 34.81 9.43 -9.58
C TYR A 76 34.93 8.33 -10.65
N LYS A 77 36.18 7.97 -11.01
CA LYS A 77 36.46 6.78 -11.84
C LYS A 77 36.28 5.52 -10.99
N ALA A 78 35.05 5.07 -10.80
CA ALA A 78 34.80 3.70 -10.33
C ALA A 78 35.02 2.74 -11.50
N ARG A 79 36.03 1.87 -11.39
CA ARG A 79 36.33 0.83 -12.38
C ARG A 79 35.33 -0.31 -12.16
N VAL A 80 34.20 -0.30 -12.85
CA VAL A 80 33.21 -1.39 -12.81
C VAL A 80 33.81 -2.62 -13.49
N ARG A 81 34.09 -3.66 -12.71
CA ARG A 81 34.53 -4.97 -13.22
C ARG A 81 33.27 -5.75 -13.58
N GLN A 82 33.09 -6.14 -14.85
CA GLN A 82 32.01 -7.05 -15.25
C GLN A 82 32.23 -8.40 -14.55
N ILE A 83 31.27 -8.81 -13.71
CA ILE A 83 31.28 -10.10 -13.00
C ILE A 83 30.70 -11.16 -13.95
N ARG A 84 31.40 -12.29 -14.12
CA ARG A 84 30.87 -13.46 -14.86
C ARG A 84 30.02 -14.32 -13.92
N PRO A 85 28.90 -14.91 -14.37
CA PRO A 85 28.10 -15.81 -13.55
C PRO A 85 28.91 -17.03 -13.11
N GLY A 86 29.02 -17.27 -11.79
CA GLY A 86 29.64 -18.47 -11.21
C GLY A 86 30.89 -18.25 -10.35
N GLU A 87 31.46 -17.05 -10.27
CA GLU A 87 32.55 -16.75 -9.32
C GLU A 87 31.98 -16.55 -7.91
N ARG A 88 32.34 -17.44 -6.97
CA ARG A 88 32.06 -17.23 -5.54
C ARG A 88 33.02 -16.15 -5.02
N PHE A 89 32.47 -15.02 -4.56
CA PHE A 89 33.24 -13.96 -3.94
C PHE A 89 33.86 -14.44 -2.62
N ASP A 90 35.09 -13.99 -2.33
CA ASP A 90 35.74 -14.20 -1.04
C ASP A 90 35.00 -13.37 0.03
N ASP A 91 34.28 -14.05 0.92
CA ASP A 91 33.44 -13.45 1.97
C ASP A 91 34.21 -12.44 2.83
N LYS A 92 35.53 -12.61 2.99
CA LYS A 92 36.38 -11.67 3.74
C LYS A 92 36.52 -10.33 3.04
N ILE A 93 36.53 -10.32 1.70
CA ILE A 93 36.65 -9.09 0.92
C ILE A 93 35.33 -8.31 1.03
N LEU A 94 34.18 -8.97 0.88
CA LEU A 94 32.88 -8.32 0.99
C LEU A 94 32.65 -7.75 2.42
N HIS A 95 33.02 -8.51 3.45
CA HIS A 95 32.95 -8.03 4.83
C HIS A 95 33.83 -6.79 5.04
N ASN A 96 35.07 -6.80 4.58
CA ASN A 96 35.98 -5.66 4.71
C ASN A 96 35.51 -4.43 3.92
N PHE A 97 34.89 -4.60 2.76
CA PHE A 97 34.29 -3.49 2.00
C PHE A 97 33.10 -2.88 2.75
N ARG A 98 32.19 -3.70 3.27
CA ARG A 98 31.04 -3.27 4.07
C ARG A 98 31.47 -2.48 5.31
N MET A 99 32.42 -3.02 6.07
CA MET A 99 32.95 -2.34 7.27
C MET A 99 33.61 -1.00 6.93
N ARG A 100 34.28 -0.89 5.77
CA ARG A 100 34.96 0.34 5.32
C ARG A 100 34.03 1.40 4.75
N GLU A 101 32.84 1.02 4.27
CA GLU A 101 31.78 1.97 3.91
C GLU A 101 31.02 2.44 5.14
N GLU A 102 30.68 1.55 6.07
CA GLU A 102 30.05 1.90 7.35
C GLU A 102 30.94 2.87 8.16
N HIS A 103 32.25 2.64 8.23
CA HIS A 103 33.20 3.55 8.89
C HIS A 103 33.35 4.92 8.19
N ARG A 104 33.07 5.01 6.88
CA ARG A 104 33.12 6.28 6.15
C ARG A 104 31.82 7.06 6.31
N HIS A 105 30.67 6.40 6.31
CA HIS A 105 29.37 7.04 6.56
C HIS A 105 29.24 7.52 8.01
N ALA A 106 29.76 6.76 8.99
CA ALA A 106 29.77 7.16 10.40
C ALA A 106 30.61 8.43 10.70
N LYS A 107 31.51 8.83 9.78
CA LYS A 107 32.34 10.04 9.92
C LYS A 107 31.76 11.28 9.24
N MET A 108 30.77 11.13 8.36
CA MET A 108 30.25 12.22 7.53
C MET A 108 28.93 12.80 8.08
N PHE A 109 28.18 12.03 8.85
CA PHE A 109 26.95 12.49 9.49
C PHE A 109 27.14 12.43 11.01
N PRO A 110 26.84 13.51 11.76
CA PRO A 110 26.70 13.35 13.20
C PRO A 110 25.59 12.33 13.40
N VAL A 111 25.94 11.16 13.95
CA VAL A 111 24.96 10.22 14.47
C VAL A 111 24.16 11.02 15.48
N PHE A 112 22.95 11.42 15.10
CA PHE A 112 21.97 11.92 16.03
C PHE A 112 21.75 10.74 16.97
N LYS A 113 22.47 10.69 18.09
CA LYS A 113 22.13 9.78 19.17
C LYS A 113 20.81 10.31 19.67
N PRO A 114 19.66 9.63 19.43
CA PRO A 114 18.45 10.03 20.11
C PRO A 114 18.80 10.09 21.59
N ARG A 115 18.44 11.20 22.23
CA ARG A 115 18.45 11.32 23.69
C ARG A 115 17.70 10.08 24.20
N PRO A 116 18.23 9.28 25.14
CA PRO A 116 17.47 8.16 25.66
C PRO A 116 16.19 8.74 26.24
N LEU A 117 15.09 8.54 25.52
CA LEU A 117 13.76 8.83 25.99
C LEU A 117 13.57 7.89 27.18
N SER A 118 13.14 8.41 28.32
CA SER A 118 12.93 7.59 29.51
C SER A 118 12.05 6.39 29.14
N GLU A 119 12.53 5.17 29.42
CA GLU A 119 11.90 3.90 29.03
C GLU A 119 10.39 3.84 29.33
N SER A 120 9.91 4.55 30.35
CA SER A 120 8.52 4.46 30.83
C SER A 120 7.45 5.21 30.02
N LEU A 121 7.80 6.02 29.01
CA LEU A 121 6.82 6.79 28.23
C LEU A 121 6.35 6.08 26.96
N TYR A 122 6.98 4.95 26.62
CA TYR A 122 6.75 4.18 25.39
C TYR A 122 6.44 2.69 25.65
N ASP A 123 6.15 2.34 26.90
CA ASP A 123 5.71 0.97 27.19
C ASP A 123 4.21 0.84 26.87
N PRO A 124 3.82 -0.22 26.13
CA PRO A 124 2.42 -0.47 25.84
C PRO A 124 1.62 -0.74 27.12
N PRO A 125 0.31 -0.45 27.12
CA PRO A 125 -0.59 -0.82 28.21
C PRO A 125 -0.50 -2.32 28.54
N PRO A 126 -0.87 -2.72 29.78
CA PRO A 126 -0.97 -4.13 30.13
C PRO A 126 -1.83 -4.88 29.10
N ARG A 127 -1.34 -6.01 28.58
CA ARG A 127 -2.04 -6.84 27.57
C ARG A 127 -3.43 -7.34 28.02
N SER A 128 -3.75 -7.28 29.31
CA SER A 128 -5.12 -7.50 29.80
C SER A 128 -6.10 -6.41 29.35
N GLU A 129 -5.62 -5.20 29.08
CA GLU A 129 -6.38 -4.02 28.67
C GLU A 129 -6.45 -3.91 27.14
N LYS A 130 -7.06 -4.93 26.50
CA LYS A 130 -7.10 -5.12 25.04
C LYS A 130 -7.46 -3.84 24.26
N ALA A 131 -8.49 -3.12 24.69
CA ALA A 131 -8.92 -1.89 24.03
C ALA A 131 -7.87 -0.78 24.12
N LYS A 132 -7.20 -0.63 25.27
CA LYS A 132 -6.10 0.34 25.42
C LYS A 132 -4.88 -0.07 24.61
N THR A 133 -4.53 -1.35 24.56
CA THR A 133 -3.44 -1.84 23.70
C THR A 133 -3.71 -1.53 22.23
N ALA A 134 -4.93 -1.80 21.74
CA ALA A 134 -5.31 -1.45 20.37
C ALA A 134 -5.20 0.07 20.11
N ARG A 135 -5.74 0.90 21.00
CA ARG A 135 -5.64 2.37 20.91
C ARG A 135 -4.20 2.87 20.96
N TYR A 136 -3.39 2.27 21.82
CA TYR A 136 -1.98 2.59 21.97
C TYR A 136 -1.22 2.36 20.66
N ILE A 137 -1.41 1.20 20.01
CA ILE A 137 -0.77 0.91 18.72
C ILE A 137 -1.22 1.93 17.67
N VAL A 138 -2.53 2.21 17.59
CA VAL A 138 -3.08 3.18 16.63
C VAL A 138 -2.49 4.57 16.83
N HIS A 139 -2.40 5.05 18.07
CA HIS A 139 -1.90 6.39 18.37
C HIS A 139 -0.39 6.54 18.23
N ASN A 140 0.38 5.48 18.51
CA ASN A 140 1.85 5.53 18.45
C ASN A 140 2.41 5.20 17.07
N THR A 141 1.57 5.03 16.06
CA THR A 141 1.99 4.73 14.69
C THR A 141 1.65 5.88 13.73
N ASP A 142 2.60 6.24 12.86
CA ASP A 142 2.47 7.34 11.89
C ASP A 142 1.96 6.91 10.50
N TRP A 143 2.06 5.63 10.19
CA TRP A 143 1.73 5.06 8.88
C TRP A 143 1.20 3.64 9.02
N GLY A 144 0.59 3.07 7.99
CA GLY A 144 0.10 1.69 8.05
C GLY A 144 -0.16 1.11 6.67
N SER A 145 -0.57 -0.15 6.63
CA SER A 145 -1.02 -0.79 5.39
C SER A 145 -2.54 -0.70 5.28
N ILE A 146 -3.03 0.16 4.41
CA ILE A 146 -4.45 0.25 4.10
C ILE A 146 -4.81 -0.71 2.97
N SER A 147 -5.83 -1.53 3.18
CA SER A 147 -6.30 -2.51 2.20
C SER A 147 -7.67 -2.10 1.67
N THR A 148 -7.81 -2.05 0.35
CA THR A 148 -9.06 -1.73 -0.37
C THR A 148 -9.34 -2.78 -1.44
N ILE A 149 -10.54 -2.79 -2.03
CA ILE A 149 -10.84 -3.68 -3.17
C ILE A 149 -10.56 -2.93 -4.47
N SER A 150 -9.63 -3.45 -5.29
CA SER A 150 -9.21 -2.78 -6.50
C SER A 150 -10.28 -2.82 -7.60
N VAL A 151 -10.55 -1.65 -8.18
CA VAL A 151 -11.36 -1.52 -9.40
C VAL A 151 -10.52 -1.73 -10.67
N SER A 152 -9.24 -1.35 -10.66
CA SER A 152 -8.33 -1.50 -11.79
C SER A 152 -7.84 -2.94 -11.96
N MET A 153 -7.74 -3.67 -10.86
CA MET A 153 -7.48 -5.10 -10.80
C MET A 153 -8.70 -5.77 -10.17
N VAL A 154 -9.77 -5.85 -10.96
CA VAL A 154 -11.14 -6.22 -10.53
C VAL A 154 -11.15 -7.26 -9.40
N GLY A 155 -11.52 -6.80 -8.20
CA GLY A 155 -11.74 -7.66 -7.03
C GLY A 155 -10.48 -8.03 -6.23
N VAL A 156 -9.28 -7.66 -6.68
CA VAL A 156 -8.03 -7.95 -5.98
C VAL A 156 -7.94 -7.08 -4.71
N PRO A 157 -7.67 -7.68 -3.52
CA PRO A 157 -7.31 -6.92 -2.33
C PRO A 157 -6.01 -6.14 -2.57
N PHE A 158 -6.07 -4.82 -2.41
CA PHE A 158 -4.97 -3.91 -2.70
C PHE A 158 -4.49 -3.24 -1.43
N GLY A 159 -3.33 -3.67 -0.94
CA GLY A 159 -2.64 -3.10 0.22
C GLY A 159 -1.68 -1.98 -0.21
N MET A 160 -1.72 -0.85 0.49
CA MET A 160 -0.86 0.31 0.23
C MET A 160 -0.36 0.89 1.55
N ALA A 161 0.92 1.28 1.59
CA ALA A 161 1.45 2.07 2.70
C ALA A 161 0.87 3.48 2.66
N VAL A 162 0.28 3.94 3.77
CA VAL A 162 -0.34 5.26 3.87
C VAL A 162 0.00 5.92 5.21
N SER A 163 0.26 7.22 5.18
CA SER A 163 0.36 8.05 6.40
C SER A 163 -1.03 8.31 6.95
N PHE A 164 -1.17 8.26 8.28
CA PHE A 164 -2.43 8.56 8.95
C PHE A 164 -2.20 9.27 10.28
N SER A 165 -3.27 9.76 10.88
CA SER A 165 -3.28 10.20 12.28
C SER A 165 -4.62 9.87 12.91
N ASP A 166 -4.65 9.48 14.18
CA ASP A 166 -5.89 9.29 14.94
C ASP A 166 -6.24 10.48 15.85
N GLY A 167 -5.52 11.60 15.72
CA GLY A 167 -5.65 12.75 16.59
C GLY A 167 -4.45 13.68 16.53
N THR A 168 -4.32 14.61 17.47
CA THR A 168 -3.05 15.34 17.62
C THR A 168 -2.06 14.52 18.44
N VAL A 169 -0.77 14.89 18.44
CA VAL A 169 0.28 14.20 19.23
C VAL A 169 -0.09 14.02 20.72
N SER A 170 -0.94 14.89 21.27
CA SER A 170 -1.36 14.84 22.68
C SER A 170 -2.83 14.45 22.89
N ASN A 171 -3.58 14.15 21.83
CA ASN A 171 -5.01 13.88 21.93
C ASN A 171 -5.46 12.89 20.84
N SER A 172 -5.56 11.62 21.20
CA SER A 172 -6.08 10.54 20.37
C SER A 172 -7.61 10.46 20.44
N THR A 173 -8.29 10.40 19.29
CA THR A 173 -9.71 10.00 19.20
C THR A 173 -9.89 8.54 18.84
N GLY A 174 -8.82 7.89 18.36
CA GLY A 174 -8.86 6.53 17.83
C GLY A 174 -9.47 6.41 16.43
N VAL A 175 -9.87 7.50 15.78
CA VAL A 175 -10.39 7.49 14.40
C VAL A 175 -9.25 7.78 13.43
N PRO A 176 -8.80 6.82 12.58
CA PRO A 176 -7.74 7.08 11.61
C PRO A 176 -8.22 8.03 10.53
N TYR A 177 -7.53 9.16 10.37
CA TYR A 177 -7.65 10.11 9.28
C TYR A 177 -6.51 9.94 8.29
N PHE A 178 -6.78 10.14 7.00
CA PHE A 178 -5.83 10.01 5.90
C PHE A 178 -5.88 11.26 5.02
N TYR A 179 -4.76 11.57 4.37
CA TYR A 179 -4.65 12.66 3.41
C TYR A 179 -4.09 12.12 2.09
N VAL A 180 -4.95 11.99 1.09
CA VAL A 180 -4.60 11.33 -0.18
C VAL A 180 -4.90 12.25 -1.36
N ALA A 181 -4.21 12.08 -2.47
CA ALA A 181 -4.49 12.87 -3.67
C ALA A 181 -5.80 12.39 -4.31
N LYS A 182 -6.52 13.28 -5.00
CA LYS A 182 -7.77 12.94 -5.72
C LYS A 182 -7.64 11.73 -6.66
N TYR A 183 -6.45 11.53 -7.22
CA TYR A 183 -6.18 10.47 -8.20
C TYR A 183 -5.51 9.23 -7.61
N ASP A 184 -5.36 9.18 -6.28
CA ASP A 184 -4.83 8.02 -5.57
C ASP A 184 -5.71 6.78 -5.85
N PRO A 185 -5.14 5.58 -6.01
CA PRO A 185 -5.92 4.35 -6.18
C PRO A 185 -6.97 4.13 -5.08
N VAL A 186 -6.70 4.59 -3.84
CA VAL A 186 -7.66 4.50 -2.74
C VAL A 186 -8.96 5.21 -3.06
N GLU A 187 -8.90 6.44 -3.60
CA GLU A 187 -10.10 7.21 -3.96
C GLU A 187 -11.01 6.46 -4.94
N LYS A 188 -10.40 5.94 -6.02
CA LYS A 188 -11.13 5.17 -7.04
C LYS A 188 -11.73 3.88 -6.47
N ASN A 189 -10.99 3.22 -5.58
CA ASN A 189 -11.45 1.97 -4.97
C ASN A 189 -12.64 2.21 -4.04
N ILE A 190 -12.61 3.26 -3.20
CA ILE A 190 -13.66 3.54 -2.21
C ILE A 190 -14.95 4.10 -2.83
N GLU A 191 -14.88 4.68 -4.04
CA GLU A 191 -16.07 5.06 -4.81
C GLU A 191 -16.92 3.82 -5.16
N ALA A 192 -16.28 2.71 -5.54
CA ALA A 192 -16.96 1.46 -5.87
C ALA A 192 -17.26 0.60 -4.63
N ASN A 193 -16.30 0.50 -3.70
CA ASN A 193 -16.43 -0.31 -2.50
C ASN A 193 -15.67 0.32 -1.34
N LYS A 194 -16.43 0.81 -0.36
CA LYS A 194 -15.89 1.48 0.84
C LYS A 194 -15.25 0.50 1.83
N LEU A 195 -15.44 -0.81 1.70
CA LEU A 195 -14.86 -1.78 2.63
C LEU A 195 -13.34 -1.69 2.61
N SER A 196 -12.76 -1.51 3.78
CA SER A 196 -11.33 -1.28 3.92
C SER A 196 -10.84 -1.77 5.28
N SER A 197 -9.54 -2.04 5.36
CA SER A 197 -8.87 -2.30 6.63
C SER A 197 -7.56 -1.54 6.74
N LEU A 198 -7.14 -1.21 7.96
CA LEU A 198 -5.84 -0.63 8.29
C LEU A 198 -5.11 -1.58 9.22
N ALA A 199 -3.98 -2.13 8.77
CA ALA A 199 -3.11 -2.98 9.56
C ALA A 199 -1.92 -2.18 10.13
N LEU A 200 -1.70 -2.32 11.43
CA LEU A 200 -0.67 -1.64 12.22
C LEU A 200 0.04 -2.61 13.16
N SER A 201 1.28 -2.32 13.53
CA SER A 201 2.09 -3.13 14.43
C SER A 201 3.08 -2.30 15.23
N GLU A 202 3.37 -2.74 16.46
CA GLU A 202 4.46 -2.21 17.28
C GLU A 202 5.83 -2.33 16.59
N ALA A 203 5.98 -3.23 15.60
CA ALA A 203 7.18 -3.35 14.76
C ALA A 203 7.45 -2.10 13.89
N GLN A 204 6.50 -1.18 13.78
CA GLN A 204 6.69 0.10 13.12
C GLN A 204 7.44 1.11 13.99
N SER A 205 7.66 0.77 15.26
CA SER A 205 8.58 1.43 16.19
C SER A 205 9.78 0.52 16.48
N ASP A 206 10.74 1.00 17.27
CA ASP A 206 11.86 0.19 17.74
C ASP A 206 11.47 -0.80 18.87
N TYR A 207 10.21 -0.79 19.34
CA TYR A 207 9.77 -1.55 20.51
C TYR A 207 10.01 -3.06 20.38
N CYS A 208 9.54 -3.69 19.28
CA CYS A 208 9.71 -5.13 19.10
C CYS A 208 11.17 -5.53 18.90
N ASN A 209 11.93 -4.69 18.18
CA ASN A 209 13.37 -4.90 17.98
C ASN A 209 14.14 -4.82 19.30
N ALA A 210 13.80 -3.86 20.18
CA ALA A 210 14.40 -3.74 21.51
C ALA A 210 14.15 -4.95 22.41
N HIS A 211 13.10 -5.74 22.14
CA HIS A 211 12.74 -6.95 22.86
C HIS A 211 13.16 -8.25 22.14
N ASP A 212 13.86 -8.16 21.01
CA ASP A 212 14.23 -9.30 20.15
C ASP A 212 12.99 -10.14 19.74
N TRP A 213 11.88 -9.46 19.46
CA TRP A 213 10.66 -10.07 18.96
C TRP A 213 10.55 -9.89 17.45
N ASP A 214 10.41 -11.01 16.75
CA ASP A 214 10.02 -11.00 15.34
C ASP A 214 8.67 -10.27 15.17
N PRO A 215 8.46 -9.47 14.10
CA PRO A 215 7.20 -8.77 13.86
C PRO A 215 5.95 -9.66 13.80
N GLU A 216 6.07 -10.95 13.50
CA GLU A 216 4.96 -11.91 13.50
C GLU A 216 4.72 -12.53 14.89
N SER A 217 5.67 -12.41 15.81
CA SER A 217 5.51 -12.85 17.20
C SER A 217 4.28 -12.18 17.82
N PRO A 218 3.37 -12.92 18.47
CA PRO A 218 2.22 -12.32 19.15
C PRO A 218 2.59 -11.33 20.26
N LEU A 219 3.83 -11.37 20.75
CA LEU A 219 4.34 -10.42 21.73
C LEU A 219 4.65 -9.05 21.11
N CYS A 220 4.97 -9.01 19.81
CA CYS A 220 5.02 -7.79 19.01
C CYS A 220 3.61 -7.49 18.52
N SER A 221 2.89 -6.67 19.28
CA SER A 221 1.45 -6.55 19.13
C SER A 221 1.08 -5.93 17.77
N ARG A 222 -0.03 -6.38 17.20
CA ARG A 222 -0.57 -5.85 15.94
C ARG A 222 -2.08 -5.77 15.97
N VAL A 223 -2.59 -4.70 15.36
CA VAL A 223 -4.02 -4.43 15.26
C VAL A 223 -4.41 -4.23 13.81
N THR A 224 -5.54 -4.81 13.43
CA THR A 224 -6.20 -4.53 12.16
C THR A 224 -7.55 -3.89 12.47
N LEU A 225 -7.72 -2.64 12.05
CA LEU A 225 -9.01 -1.96 12.08
C LEU A 225 -9.74 -2.28 10.78
N ILE A 226 -10.98 -2.74 10.87
CA ILE A 226 -11.82 -3.05 9.71
C ILE A 226 -13.01 -2.11 9.71
N GLY A 227 -13.43 -1.67 8.52
CA GLY A 227 -14.60 -0.82 8.41
C GLY A 227 -14.80 -0.24 7.02
N LYS A 228 -15.22 1.03 6.98
CA LYS A 228 -15.48 1.75 5.74
C LYS A 228 -14.67 3.03 5.64
N LEU A 229 -13.91 3.19 4.57
CA LEU A 229 -13.31 4.48 4.24
C LEU A 229 -14.36 5.43 3.67
N VAL A 230 -14.40 6.63 4.21
CA VAL A 230 -15.31 7.69 3.78
C VAL A 230 -14.59 9.02 3.75
N HIS A 231 -15.07 9.94 2.91
CA HIS A 231 -14.65 11.32 2.96
C HIS A 231 -15.07 11.96 4.29
N VAL A 232 -14.19 12.77 4.86
CA VAL A 232 -14.50 13.57 6.05
C VAL A 232 -15.52 14.66 5.68
N GLY A 233 -16.49 14.89 6.56
CA GLY A 233 -17.51 15.91 6.37
C GLY A 233 -16.99 17.32 6.72
N PRO A 234 -17.66 18.38 6.25
CA PRO A 234 -17.19 19.76 6.44
C PRO A 234 -17.05 20.18 7.92
N GLU A 235 -17.83 19.59 8.83
CA GLU A 235 -17.78 19.89 10.26
C GLU A 235 -16.51 19.33 10.95
N GLU A 236 -15.94 18.25 10.40
CA GLU A 236 -14.82 17.51 10.99
C GLU A 236 -13.50 17.76 10.22
N GLU A 237 -13.58 18.27 8.99
CA GLU A 237 -12.45 18.48 8.08
C GLU A 237 -11.28 19.22 8.72
N LYS A 238 -11.57 20.30 9.44
CA LYS A 238 -10.53 21.10 10.10
C LYS A 238 -9.79 20.29 11.16
N PHE A 239 -10.53 19.56 11.99
CA PHE A 239 -9.94 18.73 13.04
C PHE A 239 -9.08 17.61 12.43
N ALA A 240 -9.59 16.94 11.40
CA ALA A 240 -8.87 15.87 10.71
C ALA A 240 -7.56 16.39 10.09
N GLN A 241 -7.58 17.53 9.41
CA GLN A 241 -6.37 18.16 8.87
C GLN A 241 -5.39 18.59 9.97
N ASP A 242 -5.88 19.19 11.06
CA ASP A 242 -5.03 19.59 12.19
C ASP A 242 -4.36 18.36 12.85
N ALA A 243 -5.11 17.26 13.01
CA ALA A 243 -4.60 15.98 13.50
C ALA A 243 -3.50 15.43 12.58
N LEU A 244 -3.80 15.30 11.28
CA LEU A 244 -2.85 14.86 10.25
C LEU A 244 -1.59 15.71 10.22
N PHE A 245 -1.73 17.03 10.15
CA PHE A 245 -0.59 17.94 10.01
C PHE A 245 0.21 18.13 11.29
N SER A 246 -0.34 17.76 12.45
CA SER A 246 0.41 17.73 13.70
C SER A 246 1.45 16.60 13.72
N ARG A 247 1.10 15.43 13.15
CA ARG A 247 2.00 14.27 13.02
C ARG A 247 2.85 14.34 11.76
N HIS A 248 2.28 14.86 10.67
CA HIS A 248 2.89 14.92 9.34
C HIS A 248 3.00 16.38 8.85
N PRO A 249 3.85 17.22 9.46
CA PRO A 249 3.91 18.66 9.15
C PRO A 249 4.25 18.95 7.69
N VAL A 250 4.95 18.04 7.00
CA VAL A 250 5.28 18.16 5.57
C VAL A 250 4.05 18.15 4.66
N MET A 251 2.93 17.55 5.09
CA MET A 251 1.68 17.53 4.31
C MET A 251 1.17 18.95 4.00
N LYS A 252 1.43 19.93 4.88
CA LYS A 252 1.09 21.35 4.64
C LYS A 252 1.78 21.93 3.41
N THR A 253 2.92 21.37 3.01
CA THR A 253 3.73 21.82 1.88
C THR A 253 3.45 21.05 0.59
N TRP A 254 2.57 20.05 0.63
CA TRP A 254 2.26 19.26 -0.55
C TRP A 254 1.59 20.10 -1.66
N PRO A 255 1.77 19.73 -2.96
CA PRO A 255 1.29 20.54 -4.07
C PRO A 255 -0.23 20.72 -4.06
N LYS A 256 -0.71 21.97 -3.98
CA LYS A 256 -2.14 22.30 -3.91
C LYS A 256 -2.95 21.80 -5.13
N GLY A 257 -2.31 21.69 -6.30
CA GLY A 257 -2.95 21.25 -7.54
C GLY A 257 -3.37 19.77 -7.57
N HIS A 258 -2.98 18.97 -6.58
CA HIS A 258 -3.28 17.53 -6.54
C HIS A 258 -4.69 17.21 -5.98
N GLY A 259 -5.44 18.23 -5.54
CA GLY A 259 -6.81 18.06 -5.07
C GLY A 259 -6.91 17.10 -3.88
N TRP A 260 -6.09 17.32 -2.86
CA TRP A 260 -6.04 16.45 -1.68
C TRP A 260 -7.42 16.25 -1.04
N GLN A 261 -7.70 15.02 -0.67
CA GLN A 261 -8.91 14.56 0.00
C GLN A 261 -8.54 14.10 1.41
N THR A 262 -9.40 14.46 2.37
CA THR A 262 -9.30 13.97 3.74
C THR A 262 -10.30 12.84 3.93
N LEU A 263 -9.79 11.66 4.27
CA LEU A 263 -10.59 10.46 4.49
C LEU A 263 -10.54 10.06 5.96
N LYS A 264 -11.53 9.28 6.41
CA LYS A 264 -11.49 8.58 7.69
C LYS A 264 -11.95 7.14 7.57
N LEU A 265 -11.45 6.29 8.45
CA LEU A 265 -11.94 4.91 8.60
C LEU A 265 -13.06 4.87 9.65
N VAL A 266 -14.29 4.59 9.20
CA VAL A 266 -15.41 4.26 10.10
C VAL A 266 -15.28 2.81 10.51
N ILE A 267 -14.77 2.59 11.73
CA ILE A 267 -14.43 1.27 12.27
C ILE A 267 -15.72 0.48 12.59
N THR A 268 -15.79 -0.76 12.09
CA THR A 268 -16.83 -1.74 12.43
C THR A 268 -16.28 -2.88 13.27
N ASP A 269 -15.00 -3.20 13.14
CA ASP A 269 -14.37 -4.29 13.86
C ASP A 269 -12.90 -3.95 14.20
N VAL A 270 -12.45 -4.42 15.36
CA VAL A 270 -11.06 -4.27 15.81
C VAL A 270 -10.50 -5.66 16.10
N TRP A 271 -9.54 -6.09 15.29
CA TRP A 271 -8.87 -7.37 15.42
C TRP A 271 -7.48 -7.14 16.03
N LEU A 272 -7.21 -7.74 17.19
CA LEU A 272 -5.96 -7.54 17.94
C LEU A 272 -5.24 -8.87 18.20
N VAL A 273 -3.92 -8.89 17.97
CA VAL A 273 -3.02 -9.91 18.50
C VAL A 273 -1.96 -9.21 19.34
N ASP A 274 -1.93 -9.51 20.62
CA ASP A 274 -1.01 -8.92 21.61
C ASP A 274 -0.41 -9.96 22.57
N ILE A 275 -0.84 -11.22 22.45
CA ILE A 275 -0.31 -12.36 23.20
C ILE A 275 -0.64 -13.67 22.46
N PHE A 276 0.02 -14.77 22.84
CA PHE A 276 -0.31 -16.12 22.37
C PHE A 276 -1.76 -16.50 22.69
N GLY A 277 -2.36 -17.36 21.85
CA GLY A 277 -3.74 -17.84 22.04
C GLY A 277 -4.72 -17.41 20.95
N GLY A 278 -4.23 -16.74 19.91
CA GLY A 278 -5.05 -16.26 18.79
C GLY A 278 -5.49 -14.81 18.96
N ALA A 279 -6.26 -14.33 18.00
CA ALA A 279 -6.70 -12.95 17.99
C ALA A 279 -7.92 -12.70 18.86
N THR A 280 -7.97 -11.49 19.42
CA THR A 280 -9.13 -10.97 20.15
C THR A 280 -9.90 -10.01 19.24
N MET A 281 -11.20 -10.20 19.13
CA MET A 281 -12.12 -9.20 18.56
C MET A 281 -12.48 -8.20 19.67
N VAL A 282 -11.89 -7.02 19.65
CA VAL A 282 -12.17 -5.97 20.64
C VAL A 282 -13.49 -5.29 20.27
N PRO A 283 -14.47 -5.18 21.20
CA PRO A 283 -15.69 -4.43 20.94
C PRO A 283 -15.36 -2.98 20.57
N VAL A 284 -15.95 -2.49 19.48
CA VAL A 284 -15.71 -1.11 18.98
C VAL A 284 -16.06 -0.06 20.02
N GLU A 285 -17.09 -0.32 20.81
CA GLU A 285 -17.48 0.54 21.93
C GLU A 285 -16.40 0.64 23.01
N ASP A 286 -15.71 -0.45 23.33
CA ASP A 286 -14.63 -0.47 24.31
C ASP A 286 -13.38 0.21 23.75
N TYR A 287 -13.10 0.02 22.45
CA TYR A 287 -12.03 0.73 21.74
C TYR A 287 -12.17 2.25 21.84
N PHE A 288 -13.38 2.79 21.63
CA PHE A 288 -13.62 4.23 21.74
C PHE A 288 -13.75 4.74 23.17
N LYS A 289 -14.14 3.89 24.15
CA LYS A 289 -14.16 4.26 25.58
C LYS A 289 -12.78 4.22 26.24
N ALA A 290 -11.83 3.50 25.66
CA ALA A 290 -10.47 3.42 26.18
C ALA A 290 -9.77 4.79 26.11
N GLU A 291 -9.26 5.25 27.27
CA GLU A 291 -8.45 6.46 27.38
C GLU A 291 -6.96 6.08 27.37
N LEU A 292 -6.15 6.89 26.67
CA LEU A 292 -4.68 6.79 26.58
C LEU A 292 -4.02 7.79 27.52
#